data_AF-A0A2J6WZS3-F1
#
_entry.id   AF-A0A2J6WZS3-F1
#
_cell.length_a   1.000
_cell.length_b   1.000
_cell.length_c   1.000
_cell.angle_alpha   90.00
_cell.angle_beta   90.00
_cell.angle_gamma   90.00
#
_symmetry.space_group_name_H-M   'P 1'
#
loop_
_entity.id
_entity.type
_entity.pdbx_description
1 polymer ?
#
loop_
_entity_poly.entity_id
_entity_poly.type
_entity_poly.pdbx_seq_one_letter_code
_entity_poly.pdbx_strand_id
1 'polypeptide(L)'
;RRSVEGSVAMFIASLIAMLLTLLYVPGSALSPLSTPISFTAALLSSIVAAIVATLAEGVSPHGTDNISVPLLAAAVIAGMLAVVQ
;
A
#
# COMPACT_ATOMS: atom_id res chain seq x y z
N ARG A 1 -16.69 -9.96 -12.22
CA ARG A 1 -15.67 -10.60 -13.08
C ARG A 1 -14.35 -9.89 -12.82
N ARG A 2 -13.26 -10.62 -12.58
CA ARG A 2 -11.92 -10.00 -12.50
C ARG A 2 -11.33 -9.93 -13.91
N SER A 3 -10.81 -8.76 -14.28
CA SER A 3 -10.16 -8.54 -15.59
C SER A 3 -8.71 -8.12 -15.38
N VAL A 4 -7.91 -8.26 -16.45
CA VAL A 4 -6.52 -7.83 -16.43
C VAL A 4 -6.44 -6.32 -16.27
N GLU A 5 -7.30 -5.58 -16.96
CA GLU A 5 -7.41 -4.12 -16.86
C GLU A 5 -7.75 -3.68 -15.43
N GLY A 6 -8.67 -4.39 -14.76
CA GLY A 6 -9.01 -4.14 -13.36
C GLY A 6 -7.82 -4.38 -12.43
N SER A 7 -7.05 -5.45 -12.65
CA SER A 7 -5.86 -5.77 -11.85
C SER A 7 -4.74 -4.74 -12.03
N VAL A 8 -4.52 -4.29 -13.27
CA VAL A 8 -3.57 -3.22 -13.59
C VAL A 8 -4.01 -1.90 -12.95
N ALA A 9 -5.29 -1.56 -13.05
CA ALA A 9 -5.85 -0.37 -12.42
C ALA A 9 -5.68 -0.42 -10.89
N MET A 10 -5.97 -1.55 -10.26
CA MET A 10 -5.75 -1.74 -8.82
C MET A 10 -4.29 -1.52 -8.45
N PHE A 11 -3.36 -2.16 -9.17
CA PHE A 11 -1.93 -2.04 -8.88
C PHE A 11 -1.48 -0.59 -8.93
N ILE A 12 -1.80 0.13 -10.02
CA ILE A 12 -1.38 1.52 -10.22
C ILE A 12 -2.03 2.44 -9.18
N ALA A 13 -3.34 2.31 -8.97
CA ALA A 13 -4.06 3.16 -8.01
C ALA A 13 -3.54 2.96 -6.58
N SER A 14 -3.36 1.70 -6.17
CA SER A 14 -2.83 1.35 -4.85
C SER A 14 -1.40 1.84 -4.67
N LEU A 15 -0.54 1.63 -5.67
CA LEU A 15 0.84 2.09 -5.66
C LEU A 15 0.92 3.60 -5.44
N ILE A 16 0.19 4.38 -6.24
CA ILE A 16 0.19 5.85 -6.15
C ILE A 16 -0.35 6.30 -4.80
N ALA A 17 -1.50 5.75 -4.38
CA ALA A 17 -2.12 6.14 -3.12
C ALA A 17 -1.21 5.88 -1.91
N MET A 18 -0.61 4.69 -1.84
CA MET A 18 0.30 4.34 -0.74
C MET A 18 1.61 5.12 -0.80
N LEU A 19 2.21 5.30 -1.98
CA LEU A 19 3.44 6.07 -2.15
C LEU A 19 3.25 7.53 -1.68
N LEU A 20 2.21 8.21 -2.16
CA LEU A 20 1.93 9.59 -1.77
C LEU A 20 1.62 9.69 -0.28
N THR A 21 0.91 8.71 0.29
CA THR A 21 0.62 8.66 1.72
C THR A 21 1.91 8.57 2.54
N LEU A 22 2.81 7.65 2.19
CA LEU A 22 4.07 7.45 2.92
C LEU A 22 5.02 8.66 2.79
N LEU A 23 4.98 9.38 1.66
CA LEU A 23 5.82 10.56 1.45
C LEU A 23 5.32 11.81 2.16
N TYR A 24 4.00 12.02 2.19
CA TYR A 24 3.45 13.32 2.57
C TYR A 24 2.68 13.34 3.89
N VAL A 25 2.28 12.19 4.44
CA VAL A 25 1.54 12.17 5.71
C VAL A 25 2.48 12.22 6.93
N PRO A 26 3.53 11.38 7.04
CA PRO A 26 4.42 11.42 8.20
C PRO A 26 5.18 12.75 8.31
N GLY A 27 5.16 13.38 9.48
CA GLY A 27 5.80 14.68 9.73
C GLY A 27 5.00 15.89 9.21
N SER A 28 3.84 15.67 8.60
CA SER A 28 2.92 16.74 8.20
C SER A 28 1.96 17.13 9.33
N ALA A 29 1.11 18.14 9.09
CA ALA A 29 0.03 18.50 10.00
C ALA A 29 -0.97 17.35 10.26
N LEU A 30 -1.07 16.37 9.36
CA LEU A 30 -1.93 15.19 9.53
C LEU A 30 -1.32 14.12 10.43
N SER A 31 0.00 14.12 10.59
CA SER A 31 0.71 13.16 11.46
C SER A 31 2.03 13.76 11.98
N PRO A 32 1.96 14.80 12.84
CA PRO A 32 3.12 15.59 13.22
C PRO A 32 4.12 14.83 14.10
N LEU A 33 3.69 13.73 14.70
CA LEU A 33 4.51 12.88 15.58
C LEU A 33 5.14 11.70 14.84
N SER A 34 4.81 11.47 13.57
CA SER A 34 5.38 10.37 12.78
C SER A 34 6.70 10.79 12.17
N THR A 35 7.68 9.89 12.19
CA THR A 35 8.98 10.10 11.54
C THR A 35 8.82 10.16 10.01
N PRO A 36 9.39 11.16 9.32
CA PRO A 36 9.40 11.20 7.86
C PRO A 36 10.03 9.95 7.25
N ILE A 37 9.45 9.48 6.14
CA ILE A 37 9.90 8.28 5.43
C ILE A 37 10.72 8.71 4.21
N SER A 38 11.89 8.08 4.01
CA SER A 38 12.73 8.38 2.84
C SER A 38 12.03 7.96 1.54
N PHE A 39 12.34 8.65 0.43
CA PHE A 39 11.73 8.34 -0.86
C PHE A 39 11.95 6.88 -1.28
N THR A 40 13.17 6.36 -1.12
CA THR A 40 13.50 4.98 -1.47
C THR A 40 12.71 3.97 -0.62
N ALA A 41 12.60 4.19 0.70
CA ALA A 41 11.83 3.32 1.58
C ALA A 41 10.33 3.33 1.22
N ALA A 42 9.78 4.52 0.96
CA ALA A 42 8.39 4.69 0.55
C ALA A 42 8.09 4.00 -0.81
N LEU A 43 8.99 4.16 -1.80
CA LEU A 43 8.85 3.55 -3.12
C LEU A 43 8.90 2.02 -3.06
N LEU A 44 9.89 1.45 -2.37
CA LEU A 44 10.00 -0.01 -2.25
C LEU A 44 8.82 -0.60 -1.48
N SER A 45 8.43 0.02 -0.36
CA SER A 45 7.31 -0.45 0.46
C SER A 45 5.99 -0.41 -0.30
N SER A 46 5.73 0.67 -1.05
CA SER A 46 4.50 0.83 -1.83
C SER A 46 4.42 -0.11 -3.04
N ILE A 47 5.54 -0.40 -3.72
CA ILE A 47 5.58 -1.41 -4.80
C ILE A 47 5.20 -2.79 -4.25
N VAL A 48 5.86 -3.25 -3.19
CA VAL A 48 5.61 -4.59 -2.63
C VAL A 48 4.18 -4.67 -2.09
N ALA A 49 3.72 -3.65 -1.37
CA ALA A 49 2.36 -3.60 -0.86
C ALA A 49 1.31 -3.57 -1.98
N ALA A 50 1.55 -2.85 -3.08
CA ALA A 50 0.63 -2.81 -4.22
C ALA A 50 0.53 -4.17 -4.92
N ILE A 51 1.63 -4.89 -5.09
CA ILE A 51 1.60 -6.27 -5.61
C ILE A 51 0.74 -7.15 -4.71
N VAL A 52 0.97 -7.12 -3.39
CA VAL A 52 0.20 -7.93 -2.44
C VAL A 52 -1.28 -7.51 -2.41
N ALA A 53 -1.58 -6.21 -2.49
CA ALA A 53 -2.94 -5.71 -2.53
C ALA A 53 -3.69 -6.21 -3.77
N THR A 54 -3.07 -6.14 -4.95
CA THR A 54 -3.65 -6.66 -6.20
C THR A 54 -3.84 -8.18 -6.15
N LEU A 55 -2.88 -8.93 -5.59
CA LEU A 55 -3.03 -10.38 -5.41
C LEU A 55 -4.14 -10.72 -4.41
N ALA A 56 -4.22 -9.99 -3.29
CA ALA A 56 -5.23 -10.16 -2.26
C ALA A 56 -6.63 -9.84 -2.81
N GLU A 57 -6.76 -8.73 -3.55
CA GLU A 57 -7.99 -8.43 -4.29
C GLU A 57 -8.29 -9.54 -5.29
N GLY A 58 -7.28 -10.16 -5.90
CA GLY A 58 -7.40 -11.27 -6.84
C GLY A 58 -7.88 -12.59 -6.25
N VAL A 59 -7.89 -12.76 -4.93
CA VAL A 59 -8.31 -14.01 -4.23
C VAL A 59 -9.42 -13.81 -3.20
N SER A 60 -9.67 -12.58 -2.77
CA SER A 60 -10.63 -12.27 -1.71
C SER A 60 -12.08 -12.63 -2.11
N PRO A 61 -12.88 -13.18 -1.18
CA PRO A 61 -14.33 -13.26 -1.36
C PRO A 61 -14.97 -11.87 -1.46
N HIS A 62 -16.05 -11.77 -2.23
CA HIS A 62 -16.83 -10.53 -2.34
C HIS A 62 -17.29 -10.07 -0.95
N GLY A 63 -16.96 -8.83 -0.58
CA GLY A 63 -17.40 -8.19 0.66
C GLY A 63 -16.39 -8.25 1.82
N THR A 64 -15.43 -9.18 1.79
CA THR A 64 -14.32 -9.20 2.77
C THR A 64 -13.08 -8.44 2.29
N ASP A 65 -12.99 -8.22 0.98
CA ASP A 65 -11.93 -7.52 0.27
C ASP A 65 -11.68 -6.10 0.78
N ASN A 66 -12.73 -5.38 1.15
CA ASN A 66 -12.64 -4.04 1.74
C ASN A 66 -11.91 -4.00 3.10
N ILE A 67 -11.80 -5.14 3.79
CA ILE A 67 -11.06 -5.26 5.05
C ILE A 67 -9.74 -5.97 4.82
N SER A 68 -9.76 -7.12 4.12
CA SER A 68 -8.57 -7.95 3.97
C SER A 68 -7.48 -7.30 3.13
N VAL A 69 -7.84 -6.58 2.05
CA VAL A 69 -6.86 -5.96 1.15
C VAL A 69 -6.11 -4.81 1.85
N PRO A 70 -6.78 -3.84 2.48
CA PRO A 70 -6.07 -2.78 3.21
C PRO A 70 -5.24 -3.31 4.39
N LEU A 71 -5.74 -4.30 5.13
CA LEU A 71 -5.00 -4.89 6.25
C LEU A 71 -3.72 -5.60 5.80
N LEU A 72 -3.79 -6.38 4.73
CA LEU A 72 -2.60 -7.04 4.17
C LEU A 72 -1.59 -6.02 3.63
N ALA A 73 -2.06 -5.00 2.91
CA ALA A 73 -1.20 -3.92 2.43
C ALA A 73 -0.50 -3.18 3.59
N ALA A 74 -1.24 -2.85 4.66
CA ALA A 74 -0.69 -2.22 5.85
C ALA A 74 0.35 -3.10 6.55
N ALA A 75 0.09 -4.39 6.70
CA ALA A 75 1.03 -5.34 7.29
C ALA A 75 2.33 -5.44 6.49
N VAL A 76 2.24 -5.48 5.15
CA VAL A 76 3.40 -5.49 4.26
C VAL A 76 4.19 -4.20 4.38
N ILE A 77 3.53 -3.04 4.40
CA ILE A 77 4.21 -1.75 4.60
C ILE A 77 4.95 -1.74 5.94
N ALA A 78 4.31 -2.16 7.02
CA ALA A 78 4.93 -2.20 8.34
C ALA A 78 6.18 -3.10 8.36
N GLY A 79 6.08 -4.30 7.77
CA GLY A 79 7.21 -5.22 7.65
C GLY A 79 8.34 -4.69 6.78
N MET A 80 8.01 -4.05 5.64
CA MET A 80 9.00 -3.44 4.75
C MET A 80 9.73 -2.29 5.44
N LEU A 81 9.00 -1.36 6.06
CA LEU A 81 9.60 -0.22 6.76
C LEU A 81 10.49 -0.66 7.92
N ALA A 82 10.16 -1.77 8.62
CA ALA A 82 11.04 -2.33 9.64
C ALA A 82 12.40 -2.82 9.11
N VAL A 83 12.53 -3.03 7.79
CA VAL A 83 13.76 -3.52 7.14
C VAL A 83 14.48 -2.42 6.35
N VAL A 84 13.74 -1.45 5.77
CA VAL A 84 14.29 -0.48 4.82
C VAL A 84 14.34 0.98 5.31
N GLN A 85 13.80 1.28 6.50
CA GLN A 85 13.97 2.57 7.17
C GLN A 85 15.16 2.57 8.12
#